data_AF-A0A1H8WKJ7-F1
#
_entry.id   AF-A0A1H8WKJ7-F1
#
_cell.length_a   1.000
_cell.length_b   1.000
_cell.length_c   1.000
_cell.angle_alpha   90.00
_cell.angle_beta   90.00
_cell.angle_gamma   90.00
#
_symmetry.space_group_name_H-M   'P 1'
#
loop_
_entity.id
_entity.type
_entity.pdbx_description
1 polymer ?
#
loop_
_entity_poly.entity_id
_entity_poly.type
_entity_poly.pdbx_seq_one_letter_code
_entity_poly.pdbx_strand_id
1 'polypeptide(L)'
;MVEAIRQGGLGSVLRRVPAPVLRGLMSRKLRVLRHLETHRVLVRPLSAVFDEQDIGRVDLLKIDVEGAELDVLRGVEERHWPLIQQVVVEVEGWRQNRDAVREILLGRGFAVDVEQNPVQLAADIGMVFAAR
;
A
#
# COMPACT_ATOMS: atom_id res chain seq x y z
N MET A 1 1.29 7.08 21.70
CA MET A 1 0.17 6.33 21.08
C MET A 1 -1.02 6.23 22.06
N VAL A 2 -1.54 7.37 22.54
CA VAL A 2 -2.72 7.44 23.45
C VAL A 2 -3.68 8.59 23.08
N GLU A 3 -3.40 9.42 22.07
CA GLU A 3 -4.23 10.63 21.80
C GLU A 3 -5.09 10.62 20.53
N ALA A 4 -5.13 9.52 19.78
CA ALA A 4 -5.87 9.47 18.50
C ALA A 4 -7.24 8.77 18.54
N ILE A 5 -7.87 8.62 19.71
CA ILE A 5 -9.22 7.98 19.85
C ILE A 5 -10.29 9.00 20.29
N ARG A 6 -10.19 10.26 19.85
CA ARG A 6 -11.12 11.32 20.30
C ARG A 6 -12.08 11.88 19.26
N GLN A 7 -12.13 11.35 18.04
CA GLN A 7 -13.12 11.74 17.03
C GLN A 7 -13.33 10.53 16.11
N GLY A 8 -14.49 9.95 15.86
CA GLY A 8 -15.85 10.14 16.31
C GLY A 8 -16.68 9.11 15.53
N GLY A 9 -17.25 8.13 16.24
CA GLY A 9 -18.06 7.04 15.66
C GLY A 9 -17.76 5.72 16.35
N LEU A 10 -18.70 5.22 17.17
CA LEU A 10 -18.64 4.03 18.07
C LEU A 10 -18.21 4.30 19.54
N GLY A 11 -17.99 5.56 19.93
CA GLY A 11 -17.36 5.94 21.20
C GLY A 11 -18.19 5.84 22.49
N SER A 12 -19.50 5.57 22.46
CA SER A 12 -20.32 5.55 23.68
C SER A 12 -20.53 4.16 24.29
N VAL A 13 -20.46 3.09 23.48
CA VAL A 13 -20.75 1.72 23.94
C VAL A 13 -19.49 1.02 24.48
N LEU A 14 -18.31 1.33 23.93
CA LEU A 14 -17.04 0.69 24.32
C LEU A 14 -16.55 1.06 25.73
N ARG A 15 -16.99 2.19 26.30
CA ARG A 15 -16.55 2.66 27.64
C ARG A 15 -17.12 1.83 28.81
N ARG A 16 -18.13 0.99 28.54
CA ARG A 16 -18.81 0.17 29.58
C ARG A 16 -18.34 -1.27 29.62
N VAL A 17 -17.39 -1.66 28.77
CA VAL A 17 -16.92 -3.04 28.68
C VAL A 17 -15.71 -3.21 29.61
N PRO A 18 -15.76 -4.12 30.60
CA PRO A 18 -14.61 -4.40 31.45
C PRO A 18 -13.38 -4.76 30.62
N ALA A 19 -12.22 -4.18 30.95
CA ALA A 19 -10.95 -4.43 30.26
C ALA A 19 -10.65 -5.90 29.90
N PRO A 20 -10.92 -6.92 30.76
CA PRO A 20 -10.69 -8.32 30.39
C PRO A 20 -11.62 -8.81 29.27
N VAL A 21 -12.84 -8.29 29.17
CA VAL A 21 -13.79 -8.61 28.09
C VAL A 21 -13.34 -7.97 26.78
N LEU A 22 -12.87 -6.71 26.82
CA LEU A 22 -12.31 -6.04 25.65
C LEU A 22 -11.04 -6.74 25.15
N ARG A 23 -10.16 -7.17 26.07
CA ARG A 23 -8.97 -7.98 25.78
C ARG A 23 -9.34 -9.35 25.19
N GLY A 24 -10.41 -9.96 25.70
CA GLY A 24 -11.01 -11.19 25.18
C GLY A 24 -11.64 -11.04 23.79
N LEU A 25 -12.22 -9.87 23.49
CA LEU A 25 -12.79 -9.55 22.18
C LEU A 25 -11.71 -9.20 21.14
N MET A 26 -10.67 -8.46 21.54
CA MET A 26 -9.50 -8.21 20.68
C MET A 26 -8.70 -9.49 20.41
N SER A 27 -8.55 -10.37 21.42
CA SER A 27 -7.97 -11.71 21.21
C SER A 27 -8.89 -12.66 20.42
N ARG A 28 -10.21 -12.44 20.45
CA ARG A 28 -11.17 -13.10 19.53
C ARG A 28 -11.18 -12.51 18.12
N LYS A 29 -10.90 -11.22 17.93
CA LYS A 29 -10.69 -10.63 16.59
C LYS A 29 -9.35 -11.01 15.99
N LEU A 30 -8.33 -11.23 16.82
CA LEU A 30 -7.15 -12.00 16.45
C LEU A 30 -7.48 -13.49 16.24
N ARG A 31 -8.69 -13.98 16.50
CA ARG A 31 -9.10 -15.34 16.11
C ARG A 31 -9.63 -15.40 14.66
N VAL A 32 -9.73 -14.24 14.00
CA VAL A 32 -9.47 -14.10 12.55
C VAL A 32 -7.95 -14.03 12.33
N LEU A 33 -7.19 -14.82 13.09
CA LEU A 33 -5.84 -15.24 12.74
C LEU A 33 -6.07 -16.04 11.47
N ARG A 34 -5.94 -15.31 10.36
CA ARG A 34 -5.77 -15.80 9.00
C ARG A 34 -5.07 -17.16 9.12
N HIS A 35 -5.63 -18.20 8.51
CA HIS A 35 -4.81 -19.35 8.18
C HIS A 35 -3.69 -18.79 7.29
N LEU A 36 -2.52 -18.58 7.89
CA LEU A 36 -1.33 -18.15 7.17
C LEU A 36 -0.85 -19.41 6.46
N GLU A 37 -1.27 -19.52 5.21
CA GLU A 37 -0.85 -20.59 4.32
C GLU A 37 0.28 -20.07 3.43
N THR A 38 1.39 -20.81 3.41
CA THR A 38 2.50 -20.49 2.52
C THR A 38 2.23 -21.12 1.16
N HIS A 39 2.02 -20.28 0.15
CA HIS A 39 1.92 -20.70 -1.24
C HIS A 39 3.23 -20.41 -1.97
N ARG A 40 3.75 -21.39 -2.70
CA ARG A 40 4.80 -21.13 -3.69
C ARG A 40 4.16 -20.54 -4.93
N VAL A 41 4.61 -19.36 -5.32
CA VAL A 41 4.11 -18.63 -6.49
C VAL A 41 5.28 -18.27 -7.40
N LEU A 42 5.00 -18.10 -8.69
CA LEU A 42 5.95 -17.51 -9.62
C LEU A 42 5.99 -16.00 -9.39
N VAL A 43 7.20 -15.45 -9.22
CA VAL A 43 7.42 -14.00 -9.17
C VAL A 43 8.12 -13.59 -10.46
N ARG A 44 7.66 -12.50 -11.08
CA ARG A 44 8.18 -11.99 -12.34
C ARG A 44 8.04 -10.47 -12.41
N PRO A 45 8.89 -9.77 -13.19
CA PRO A 45 8.75 -8.34 -13.42
C PRO A 45 7.40 -8.00 -14.05
N LEU A 46 6.88 -6.81 -13.75
CA LEU A 46 5.59 -6.37 -14.28
C LEU A 46 5.60 -6.29 -15.81
N SER A 47 6.72 -5.91 -16.44
CA SER A 47 6.85 -5.92 -17.92
C SER A 47 6.54 -7.26 -18.57
N ALA A 48 6.94 -8.38 -17.94
CA ALA A 48 6.65 -9.70 -18.49
C ALA A 48 5.13 -9.92 -18.59
N VAL A 49 4.35 -9.38 -17.64
CA VAL A 49 2.88 -9.43 -17.68
C VAL A 49 2.33 -8.54 -18.80
N PHE A 50 2.93 -7.37 -19.03
CA PHE A 50 2.53 -6.50 -20.15
C PHE A 50 2.69 -7.22 -21.50
N ASP A 51 3.84 -7.85 -21.73
CA ASP A 51 4.11 -8.58 -22.97
C ASP A 51 3.20 -9.81 -23.11
N GLU A 52 3.08 -10.63 -22.05
CA GLU A 52 2.29 -11.86 -22.09
C GLU A 52 0.79 -11.63 -22.30
N GLN A 53 0.27 -10.52 -21.78
CA GLN A 53 -1.15 -10.19 -21.85
C GLN A 53 -1.46 -9.16 -22.95
N ASP A 54 -0.47 -8.78 -23.77
CA ASP A 54 -0.59 -7.76 -24.83
C ASP A 54 -1.24 -6.46 -24.33
N ILE A 55 -0.77 -5.97 -23.18
CA ILE A 55 -1.34 -4.79 -22.53
C ILE A 55 -0.88 -3.53 -23.27
N GLY A 56 -1.74 -2.98 -24.11
CA GLY A 56 -1.48 -1.74 -24.85
C GLY A 56 -1.74 -0.45 -24.05
N ARG A 57 -2.40 -0.52 -22.89
CA ARG A 57 -2.73 0.66 -22.07
C ARG A 57 -3.14 0.26 -20.65
N VAL A 58 -2.72 1.05 -19.66
CA VAL A 58 -3.15 0.97 -18.27
C VAL A 58 -3.60 2.34 -17.80
N ASP A 59 -4.90 2.54 -17.61
CA ASP A 59 -5.41 3.84 -17.12
C ASP A 59 -5.04 4.11 -15.66
N LEU A 60 -4.90 3.05 -14.86
CA LEU A 60 -4.49 3.11 -13.46
C LEU A 60 -3.73 1.84 -13.06
N LEU A 61 -2.49 2.01 -12.59
CA LEU A 61 -1.69 0.97 -11.96
C LEU A 61 -1.71 1.16 -10.44
N LYS A 62 -2.40 0.27 -9.70
CA LYS A 62 -2.29 0.19 -8.23
C LYS A 62 -1.18 -0.78 -7.85
N ILE A 63 -0.31 -0.36 -6.96
CA ILE A 63 0.75 -1.16 -6.35
C ILE A 63 0.46 -1.22 -4.84
N ASP A 64 0.33 -2.44 -4.35
CA ASP A 64 0.02 -2.79 -2.96
C ASP A 64 0.57 -4.19 -2.72
N VAL A 65 1.87 -4.26 -2.42
CA VAL A 65 2.66 -5.50 -2.48
C VAL A 65 3.44 -5.78 -1.19
N GLU A 66 3.08 -5.06 -0.14
CA GLU A 66 3.55 -5.25 1.23
C GLU A 66 5.10 -5.33 1.32
N GLY A 67 5.79 -4.27 0.85
CA GLY A 67 7.24 -4.07 0.99
C GLY A 67 8.08 -4.27 -0.28
N ALA A 68 7.48 -4.72 -1.38
CA ALA A 68 8.16 -4.95 -2.66
C ALA A 68 7.90 -3.86 -3.72
N GLU A 69 7.45 -2.67 -3.31
CA GLU A 69 6.97 -1.63 -4.24
C GLU A 69 8.07 -1.17 -5.20
N LEU A 70 9.28 -0.96 -4.69
CA LEU A 70 10.43 -0.57 -5.50
C LEU A 70 10.81 -1.66 -6.50
N ASP A 71 10.65 -2.94 -6.16
CA ASP A 71 10.94 -4.05 -7.07
C ASP A 71 9.91 -4.10 -8.21
N VAL A 72 8.63 -3.86 -7.92
CA VAL A 72 7.59 -3.74 -8.95
C VAL A 72 7.93 -2.60 -9.90
N LEU A 73 8.23 -1.41 -9.37
CA LEU A 73 8.53 -0.23 -10.19
C LEU A 73 9.80 -0.43 -11.03
N ARG A 74 10.87 -0.99 -10.46
CA ARG A 74 12.11 -1.30 -11.20
C ARG A 74 11.93 -2.44 -12.20
N GLY A 75 10.92 -3.28 -12.01
CA GLY A 75 10.53 -4.35 -12.93
C GLY A 75 9.74 -3.87 -14.15
N VAL A 76 9.41 -2.57 -14.25
CA VAL A 76 8.81 -1.98 -15.45
C VAL A 76 9.92 -1.44 -16.36
N GLU A 77 9.94 -1.93 -17.59
CA GLU A 77 10.91 -1.55 -18.61
C GLU A 77 10.50 -0.22 -19.28
N GLU A 78 11.48 0.53 -19.77
CA GLU A 78 11.27 1.87 -20.34
C GLU A 78 10.18 1.93 -21.43
N ARG A 79 10.06 0.89 -22.27
CA ARG A 79 9.02 0.83 -23.32
C ARG A 79 7.58 0.77 -22.78
N HIS A 80 7.39 0.31 -21.54
CA HIS A 80 6.07 0.10 -20.95
C HIS A 80 5.58 1.30 -20.14
N TRP A 81 6.48 2.17 -19.70
CA TRP A 81 6.10 3.38 -18.97
C TRP A 81 5.15 4.30 -19.75
N PRO A 82 5.28 4.50 -21.08
CA PRO A 82 4.30 5.23 -21.90
C PRO A 82 2.87 4.65 -21.92
N LEU A 83 2.67 3.40 -21.46
CA LEU A 83 1.36 2.75 -21.47
C LEU A 83 0.53 3.07 -20.22
N ILE A 84 1.19 3.44 -19.11
CA ILE A 84 0.56 3.67 -17.79
C ILE A 84 0.20 5.15 -17.62
N GLN A 85 -1.09 5.48 -17.45
CA GLN A 85 -1.53 6.88 -17.33
C GLN A 85 -1.50 7.39 -15.89
N GLN A 86 -1.81 6.53 -14.93
CA GLN A 86 -1.82 6.87 -13.51
C GLN A 86 -1.22 5.73 -12.68
N VAL A 87 -0.59 6.09 -11.56
CA VAL A 87 -0.04 5.14 -10.59
C VAL A 87 -0.50 5.51 -9.19
N VAL A 88 -0.89 4.50 -8.42
CA VAL A 88 -1.15 4.63 -6.98
C VAL A 88 -0.30 3.59 -6.28
N VAL A 89 0.53 4.00 -5.33
CA VAL A 89 1.41 3.12 -4.57
C VAL A 89 1.12 3.29 -3.09
N GLU A 90 0.79 2.21 -2.38
CA GLU A 90 0.96 2.19 -0.93
C GLU A 90 2.41 1.78 -0.66
N VAL A 91 3.17 2.65 -0.02
CA VAL A 91 4.60 2.47 0.22
C VAL A 91 4.81 2.05 1.67
N GLU A 92 5.25 0.81 1.85
CA GLU A 92 5.78 0.31 3.11
C GLU A 92 7.18 0.87 3.41
N GLY A 93 7.52 1.00 4.70
CA GLY A 93 8.79 1.60 5.12
C GLY A 93 8.91 3.04 4.64
N TRP A 94 7.83 3.82 4.79
CA TRP A 94 7.62 5.14 4.22
C TRP A 94 8.85 6.05 4.31
N ARG A 95 9.44 6.14 5.50
CA ARG A 95 10.61 7.00 5.77
C ARG A 95 11.82 6.67 4.90
N GLN A 96 11.98 5.40 4.54
CA GLN A 96 13.10 4.91 3.75
C GLN A 96 12.79 4.94 2.25
N ASN A 97 11.55 4.59 1.87
CA ASN A 97 11.24 4.24 0.48
C ASN A 97 10.53 5.35 -0.30
N ARG A 98 9.86 6.31 0.38
CA ARG A 98 9.06 7.37 -0.26
C ARG A 98 9.82 8.10 -1.36
N ASP A 99 11.03 8.57 -1.07
CA ASP A 99 11.78 9.42 -2.01
C ASP A 99 12.23 8.63 -3.24
N ALA A 100 12.67 7.38 -3.07
CA ALA A 100 13.02 6.51 -4.19
C ALA A 100 11.82 6.23 -5.11
N VAL A 101 10.64 5.96 -4.54
CA VAL A 101 9.40 5.77 -5.32
C VAL A 101 9.05 7.05 -6.08
N ARG A 102 9.10 8.20 -5.41
CA ARG A 102 8.81 9.50 -6.01
C ARG A 102 9.79 9.84 -7.15
N GLU A 103 11.08 9.61 -6.97
CA GLU A 103 12.11 9.88 -7.97
C GLU A 103 11.92 9.03 -9.24
N ILE A 104 11.60 7.73 -9.07
CA ILE A 104 11.31 6.83 -10.20
C ILE A 104 10.16 7.37 -11.05
N LEU A 105 9.06 7.79 -10.40
CA LEU A 105 7.85 8.25 -11.08
C LEU A 105 8.05 9.64 -11.71
N LEU A 106 8.69 10.57 -10.98
CA LEU A 106 9.05 11.89 -11.52
C LEU A 106 9.96 11.76 -12.74
N GLY A 107 10.97 10.88 -12.69
CA GLY A 107 11.90 10.62 -13.79
C GLY A 107 11.23 10.10 -15.07
N ARG A 108 9.97 9.67 -14.98
CA ARG A 108 9.17 9.13 -16.09
C ARG A 108 8.04 10.06 -16.54
N GLY A 109 8.10 11.31 -16.08
CA GLY A 109 7.20 12.37 -16.52
C GLY A 109 5.86 12.40 -15.81
N PHE A 110 5.69 11.69 -14.69
CA PHE A 110 4.49 11.84 -13.86
C PHE A 110 4.60 13.08 -12.96
N ALA A 111 3.49 13.78 -12.79
CA ALA A 111 3.27 14.63 -11.63
C ALA A 111 2.98 13.74 -10.43
N VAL A 112 3.70 13.93 -9.32
CA VAL A 112 3.62 13.07 -8.13
C VAL A 112 3.12 13.85 -6.93
N ASP A 113 2.11 13.32 -6.26
CA ASP A 113 1.61 13.76 -4.97
C ASP A 113 1.76 12.66 -3.91
N VAL A 114 1.83 13.05 -2.64
CA VAL A 114 2.03 12.14 -1.52
C VAL A 114 1.08 12.46 -0.38
N GLU A 115 0.47 11.43 0.19
CA GLU A 115 -0.42 11.57 1.35
C GLU A 115 -0.01 10.59 2.45
N GLN A 116 0.02 11.08 3.68
CA GLN A 116 0.19 10.24 4.86
C GLN A 116 -0.70 10.74 5.98
N ASN A 117 -1.72 9.96 6.32
CA ASN A 117 -2.60 10.23 7.45
C ASN A 117 -2.01 9.71 8.79
N PRO A 118 -2.59 10.07 9.95
CA PRO A 118 -2.04 9.67 11.25
C PRO A 118 -1.96 8.16 11.50
N VAL A 119 -2.86 7.38 10.91
CA VAL A 119 -2.85 5.91 11.04
C VAL A 119 -1.69 5.34 10.23
N GLN A 120 -1.51 5.84 9.01
CA GLN A 120 -0.41 5.46 8.12
C GLN A 120 0.95 5.84 8.71
N LEU A 121 1.06 7.04 9.29
CA LEU A 121 2.26 7.48 9.99
C LEU A 121 2.63 6.55 11.15
N ALA A 122 1.64 6.06 11.90
CA ALA A 122 1.87 5.14 13.02
C ALA A 122 2.32 3.74 12.55
N ALA A 123 1.97 3.36 11.33
CA ALA A 123 2.34 2.08 10.71
C ALA A 123 3.57 2.18 9.78
N ASP A 124 4.18 3.35 9.64
CA ASP A 124 5.27 3.64 8.69
C ASP A 124 4.92 3.27 7.23
N ILE A 125 3.68 3.54 6.84
CA ILE A 125 3.18 3.41 5.46
C ILE A 125 2.73 4.78 4.95
N GLY A 126 2.53 4.93 3.64
CA GLY A 126 1.93 6.13 3.05
C GLY A 126 1.57 5.95 1.59
N MET A 127 0.83 6.90 1.02
CA MET A 127 0.36 6.83 -0.36
C MET A 127 1.18 7.75 -1.26
N VAL A 128 1.54 7.23 -2.44
CA VAL A 128 2.04 8.02 -3.56
C VAL A 128 1.04 7.93 -4.70
N PHE A 129 0.65 9.09 -5.22
CA PHE A 129 -0.22 9.24 -6.37
C PHE A 129 0.57 9.85 -7.52
N ALA A 130 0.41 9.34 -8.74
CA ALA A 130 1.12 9.85 -9.91
C ALA A 130 0.21 9.89 -11.14
N ALA A 131 0.22 10.99 -11.90
CA ALA A 131 -0.56 11.17 -13.12
C ALA A 131 0.21 11.98 -14.17
N ARG A 132 -0.15 11.83 -15.45
CA ARG A 132 0.40 12.63 -16.56
C ARG A 132 -0.64 12.91 -17.63
#